data_AF-A0A2V7RYZ9-F1
#
_entry.id   AF-A0A2V7RYZ9-F1
#
_cell.length_a   1.000
_cell.length_b   1.000
_cell.length_c   1.000
_cell.angle_alpha   90.00
_cell.angle_beta   90.00
_cell.angle_gamma   90.00
#
_symmetry.space_group_name_H-M   'P 1'
#
loop_
_entity.id
_entity.type
_entity.pdbx_description
1 polymer ?
#
loop_
_entity_poly.entity_id
_entity_poly.type
_entity_poly.pdbx_seq_one_letter_code
_entity_poly.pdbx_strand_id
1 'polypeptide(L)'
;MPHDKLREQIARILDWEDGHAGFDSAVKGLAPALRGRVPPGLPYSAWQLVEHIRLTQADILEFCRAPHYEEKAWPKAYWPDGAEPPSAKAWDESIAAFPTYRLLDPAWTTF
;
A
#
# COMPACT_ATOMS: atom_id res chain seq x y z
N MET A 1 17.50 -21.24 -2.82
CA MET A 1 17.87 -21.23 -1.40
C MET A 1 16.73 -21.82 -0.57
N PRO A 2 16.96 -22.19 0.70
CA PRO A 2 15.86 -22.67 1.53
C PRO A 2 14.78 -21.58 1.57
N HIS A 3 13.53 -21.95 1.30
CA HIS A 3 12.36 -21.08 1.25
C HIS A 3 12.05 -20.32 -0.05
N ASP A 4 12.79 -20.46 -1.16
CA ASP A 4 12.45 -19.78 -2.43
C ASP A 4 10.99 -20.04 -2.86
N LYS A 5 10.55 -21.30 -2.80
CA LYS A 5 9.19 -21.70 -3.14
C LYS A 5 8.13 -21.07 -2.22
N LEU A 6 8.46 -20.88 -0.94
CA LEU A 6 7.59 -20.21 0.02
C LEU A 6 7.53 -18.70 -0.27
N ARG A 7 8.67 -18.07 -0.58
CA ARG A 7 8.74 -16.64 -0.95
C ARG A 7 7.98 -16.37 -2.24
N GLU A 8 8.13 -17.21 -3.26
CA GLU A 8 7.33 -17.18 -4.48
C GLU A 8 5.83 -17.30 -4.19
N GLN A 9 5.44 -18.23 -3.31
CA GLN A 9 4.04 -18.42 -2.94
C GLN A 9 3.48 -17.22 -2.18
N ILE A 10 4.21 -16.66 -1.22
CA ILE A 10 3.79 -15.46 -0.47
C ILE A 10 3.66 -14.26 -1.43
N ALA A 11 4.64 -14.06 -2.32
CA ALA A 11 4.59 -12.99 -3.32
C ALA A 11 3.34 -13.13 -4.22
N ARG A 12 3.01 -14.35 -4.67
CA ARG A 12 1.79 -14.61 -5.44
C ARG A 12 0.50 -14.34 -4.67
N ILE A 13 0.46 -14.63 -3.37
CA ILE A 13 -0.74 -14.39 -2.55
C ILE A 13 -0.93 -12.89 -2.29
N LEU A 14 0.15 -12.17 -2.02
CA LEU A 14 0.11 -10.71 -1.83
C LEU A 14 -0.21 -9.94 -3.12
N ASP A 15 0.06 -10.55 -4.28
CA ASP A 15 -0.24 -10.03 -5.61
C ASP A 15 -1.53 -10.57 -6.23
N TRP A 16 -2.25 -11.46 -5.53
CA TRP A 16 -3.29 -12.28 -6.14
C TRP A 16 -4.44 -11.45 -6.74
N GLU A 17 -4.60 -11.48 -8.07
CA GLU A 17 -5.62 -10.68 -8.78
C GLU A 17 -6.91 -11.46 -9.16
N ASP A 18 -6.96 -12.79 -8.97
CA ASP A 18 -8.13 -13.58 -9.40
C ASP A 18 -9.37 -13.40 -8.49
N GLY A 19 -9.19 -12.83 -7.29
CA GLY A 19 -10.26 -12.58 -6.31
C GLY A 19 -10.65 -11.11 -6.13
N HIS A 20 -9.81 -10.18 -6.60
CA HIS A 20 -10.03 -8.73 -6.56
C HIS A 20 -9.15 -8.04 -7.61
N ALA A 21 -9.52 -6.84 -8.03
CA ALA A 21 -8.61 -6.04 -8.86
C ALA A 21 -7.27 -5.82 -8.12
N GLY A 22 -6.15 -5.96 -8.82
CA GLY A 22 -4.85 -5.54 -8.29
C GLY A 22 -4.83 -4.03 -8.04
N PHE A 23 -3.95 -3.59 -7.14
CA PHE A 23 -3.86 -2.18 -6.76
C PHE A 23 -3.63 -1.26 -7.96
N ASP A 24 -2.67 -1.61 -8.82
CA ASP A 24 -2.35 -0.81 -10.02
C ASP A 24 -3.58 -0.65 -10.91
N SER A 25 -4.32 -1.73 -11.12
CA SER A 25 -5.58 -1.71 -11.88
C SER A 25 -6.66 -0.88 -11.19
N ALA A 26 -6.75 -0.93 -9.86
CA ALA A 26 -7.76 -0.20 -9.08
C ALA A 26 -7.54 1.33 -9.07
N VAL A 27 -6.28 1.80 -9.12
CA VAL A 27 -5.96 3.23 -9.11
C VAL A 27 -5.79 3.83 -10.52
N LYS A 28 -5.58 2.99 -11.54
CA LYS A 28 -5.31 3.41 -12.91
C LYS A 28 -6.43 4.27 -13.48
N GLY A 29 -6.08 5.49 -13.89
CA GLY A 29 -6.99 6.38 -14.60
C GLY A 29 -8.11 7.00 -13.73
N LEU A 30 -8.03 6.87 -12.40
CA LEU A 30 -9.03 7.48 -11.53
C LEU A 30 -8.99 9.02 -11.65
N ALA A 31 -10.10 9.57 -12.11
CA ALA A 31 -10.25 11.00 -12.35
C ALA A 31 -10.01 11.80 -11.05
N PRO A 32 -9.32 12.96 -11.09
CA PRO A 32 -9.01 13.75 -9.90
C PRO A 32 -10.22 14.04 -9.00
N ALA A 33 -11.36 14.37 -9.59
CA ALA A 33 -12.61 14.66 -8.88
C ALA A 33 -13.19 13.46 -8.09
N LEU A 34 -12.73 12.24 -8.37
CA LEU A 34 -13.20 11.03 -7.68
C LEU A 34 -12.25 10.59 -6.56
N ARG A 35 -11.00 11.06 -6.54
CA ARG A 35 -9.97 10.60 -5.58
C ARG A 35 -10.35 10.90 -4.14
N GLY A 36 -10.94 12.08 -3.91
CA GLY A 36 -11.39 12.51 -2.58
C GLY A 36 -12.86 12.22 -2.25
N ARG A 37 -13.63 11.68 -3.19
CA ARG A 37 -15.07 11.47 -3.01
C ARG A 37 -15.33 10.22 -2.18
N VAL A 38 -16.11 10.36 -1.11
CA VAL A 38 -16.64 9.23 -0.33
C VAL A 38 -17.98 8.82 -0.96
N PRO A 39 -18.10 7.61 -1.56
CA PRO A 39 -19.35 7.17 -2.14
C PRO A 39 -20.43 6.97 -1.06
N PRO A 40 -21.72 7.18 -1.38
CA PRO A 40 -22.81 6.92 -0.44
C PRO A 40 -22.77 5.49 0.08
N GLY A 41 -22.87 5.32 1.41
CA GLY A 41 -22.83 4.01 2.05
C GLY A 41 -21.44 3.42 2.27
N LEU A 42 -20.37 4.11 1.84
CA LEU A 42 -18.99 3.71 2.13
C LEU A 42 -18.33 4.66 3.14
N PRO A 43 -17.38 4.17 3.97
CA PRO A 43 -16.77 4.97 5.02
C PRO A 43 -15.61 5.85 4.56
N TYR A 44 -14.98 5.55 3.42
CA TYR A 44 -13.70 6.17 3.02
C TYR A 44 -13.66 6.50 1.52
N SER A 45 -12.85 7.50 1.18
CA SER A 45 -12.50 7.85 -0.20
C SER A 45 -11.40 6.94 -0.74
N ALA A 46 -11.17 7.00 -2.06
CA ALA A 46 -10.04 6.30 -2.67
C ALA A 46 -8.69 6.76 -2.11
N TRP A 47 -8.52 8.07 -1.85
CA TRP A 47 -7.33 8.62 -1.21
C TRP A 47 -7.07 8.04 0.18
N GLN A 48 -8.11 7.98 1.03
CA GLN A 48 -7.99 7.41 2.36
C GLN A 48 -7.56 5.94 2.32
N LEU A 49 -8.11 5.16 1.38
CA LEU A 49 -7.76 3.75 1.20
C LEU A 49 -6.33 3.57 0.68
N VAL A 50 -5.90 4.37 -0.32
CA VAL A 50 -4.52 4.33 -0.84
C VAL A 50 -3.52 4.60 0.28
N GLU A 51 -3.74 5.67 1.06
CA GLU A 51 -2.85 6.00 2.17
C GLU A 51 -2.88 4.95 3.28
N HIS A 52 -4.06 4.41 3.60
CA HIS A 52 -4.17 3.35 4.59
C HIS A 52 -3.33 2.13 4.22
N ILE A 53 -3.45 1.64 2.99
CA ILE A 53 -2.68 0.49 2.54
C ILE A 53 -1.19 0.82 2.49
N ARG A 54 -0.80 1.99 1.97
CA ARG A 54 0.60 2.41 1.90
C ARG A 54 1.26 2.51 3.28
N LEU A 55 0.57 3.11 4.25
CA LEU A 55 1.10 3.32 5.61
C LEU A 55 1.19 2.01 6.40
N THR A 56 0.14 1.17 6.33
CA THR A 56 0.14 -0.14 6.99
C THR A 56 1.20 -1.08 6.43
N GLN A 57 1.36 -1.14 5.11
CA GLN A 57 2.42 -1.95 4.50
C GLN A 57 3.82 -1.45 4.86
N ALA A 58 4.03 -0.13 4.89
CA ALA A 58 5.31 0.45 5.31
C ALA A 58 5.66 0.07 6.75
N ASP A 59 4.68 0.14 7.65
CA ASP A 59 4.83 -0.21 9.06
C ASP A 59 5.12 -1.70 9.28
N ILE A 60 4.39 -2.60 8.61
CA ILE A 60 4.67 -4.05 8.65
C ILE A 60 6.10 -4.33 8.18
N LEU A 61 6.56 -3.65 7.13
CA LEU A 61 7.92 -3.83 6.64
C LEU A 61 8.96 -3.32 7.63
N GLU A 62 8.69 -2.20 8.28
CA GLU A 62 9.52 -1.65 9.36
C GLU A 62 9.60 -2.64 10.53
N PHE A 63 8.45 -3.17 10.97
CA PHE A 63 8.35 -4.21 11.99
C PHE A 63 9.21 -5.45 11.66
N CYS A 64 9.20 -5.90 10.41
CA CYS A 64 9.99 -7.06 9.99
C CYS A 64 11.50 -6.81 9.90
N ARG A 65 11.94 -5.55 9.70
CA ARG A 65 13.34 -5.22 9.37
C ARG A 65 14.09 -4.49 10.49
N ALA A 66 13.40 -3.67 11.27
CA ALA A 66 14.02 -2.80 12.26
C ALA A 66 14.30 -3.59 13.55
N PRO A 67 15.55 -3.66 14.04
CA PRO A 67 15.88 -4.39 15.26
C PRO A 67 15.23 -3.80 16.53
N HIS A 68 14.79 -2.54 16.46
CA HIS A 68 14.16 -1.81 17.56
C HIS A 68 12.87 -1.13 17.08
N TYR A 69 11.99 -1.89 16.42
CA TYR A 69 10.69 -1.39 16.00
C TYR A 69 9.85 -0.87 17.19
N GLU A 70 9.18 0.25 16.99
CA GLU A 70 8.20 0.81 17.91
C GLU A 70 6.83 0.89 17.23
N GLU A 71 5.80 0.43 17.93
CA GLU A 71 4.44 0.42 17.40
C GLU A 71 3.88 1.83 17.19
N LYS A 72 3.35 2.11 15.99
CA LYS A 72 2.66 3.37 15.71
C LYS A 72 1.26 3.39 16.30
N ALA A 73 0.79 4.56 16.71
CA ALA A 73 -0.51 4.73 17.35
C ALA A 73 -1.69 4.31 16.45
N TRP A 74 -2.35 3.21 16.81
CA TRP A 74 -3.53 2.72 16.10
C TRP A 74 -4.83 3.43 16.53
N PRO A 75 -5.77 3.73 15.61
CA PRO A 75 -5.66 3.64 14.15
C PRO A 75 -5.06 4.92 13.53
N LYS A 76 -4.84 5.97 14.34
CA LYS A 76 -4.58 7.33 13.86
C LYS A 76 -3.39 7.44 12.89
N ALA A 77 -2.32 6.70 13.13
CA ALA A 77 -1.11 6.76 12.31
C ALA A 77 -1.27 6.14 10.90
N TYR A 78 -2.41 5.49 10.62
CA TYR A 78 -2.64 4.70 9.41
C TYR A 78 -3.72 5.29 8.50
N TRP A 79 -4.12 6.54 8.73
CA TRP A 79 -5.13 7.22 7.93
C TRP A 79 -4.71 8.67 7.70
N PRO A 80 -4.97 9.25 6.52
CA PRO A 80 -4.77 10.67 6.30
C PRO A 80 -5.86 11.48 7.02
N ASP A 81 -5.54 12.72 7.38
CA ASP A 81 -6.45 13.61 8.14
C ASP A 81 -7.73 14.00 7.37
N GLY A 82 -7.72 13.88 6.04
CA GLY A 82 -8.81 14.30 5.17
C GLY A 82 -9.15 13.28 4.08
N ALA A 83 -10.37 13.40 3.55
CA ALA A 83 -10.84 12.55 2.47
C ALA A 83 -10.16 12.85 1.11
N GLU A 84 -9.63 14.06 0.92
CA GLU A 84 -9.04 14.50 -0.35
C GLU A 84 -7.51 14.53 -0.29
N PRO A 85 -6.80 14.14 -1.37
CA PRO A 85 -5.37 14.34 -1.43
C PRO A 85 -5.07 15.85 -1.41
N PRO A 86 -4.02 16.30 -0.69
CA PRO A 86 -3.70 17.72 -0.60
C PRO A 86 -3.23 18.32 -1.94
N SER A 87 -2.86 17.47 -2.90
CA SER A 87 -2.57 17.87 -4.28
C SER A 87 -2.63 16.67 -5.23
N ALA A 88 -2.70 16.93 -6.53
CA ALA A 88 -2.51 15.88 -7.54
C ALA A 88 -1.16 15.17 -7.39
N LYS A 89 -0.10 15.92 -7.04
CA LYS A 89 1.24 15.37 -6.79
C LYS A 89 1.25 14.39 -5.62
N ALA A 90 0.55 14.71 -4.53
CA ALA A 90 0.47 13.82 -3.37
C ALA A 90 -0.18 12.47 -3.72
N TRP A 91 -1.22 12.48 -4.56
CA TRP A 91 -1.82 11.25 -5.09
C TRP A 91 -0.81 10.41 -5.88
N ASP A 92 -0.09 11.05 -6.81
CA ASP A 92 0.89 10.35 -7.66
C ASP A 92 2.06 9.81 -6.83
N GLU A 93 2.54 10.56 -5.83
CA GLU A 93 3.59 10.15 -4.90
C GLU A 93 3.15 8.96 -4.02
N SER A 94 1.92 8.97 -3.52
CA SER A 94 1.38 7.87 -2.72
C SER A 94 1.26 6.58 -3.52
N ILE A 95 0.79 6.66 -4.78
CA ILE A 95 0.78 5.51 -5.69
C ILE A 95 2.20 5.07 -6.02
N ALA A 96 3.12 5.98 -6.31
CA ALA A 96 4.49 5.62 -6.66
C ALA A 96 5.27 5.01 -5.49
N ALA A 97 4.90 5.32 -4.25
CA ALA A 97 5.47 4.73 -3.04
C ALA A 97 4.88 3.34 -2.71
N PHE A 98 3.73 2.98 -3.29
CA PHE A 98 3.09 1.68 -3.08
C PHE A 98 3.88 0.48 -3.68
N PRO A 99 4.55 0.58 -4.85
CA PRO A 99 5.38 -0.49 -5.41
C PRO A 99 6.77 -0.64 -4.82
N THR A 100 7.31 0.37 -4.14
CA THR A 100 8.72 0.38 -3.71
C THR A 100 9.01 -0.84 -2.81
N TYR A 101 8.04 -1.29 -2.00
CA TYR A 101 8.19 -2.46 -1.13
C TYR A 101 8.23 -3.81 -1.84
N ARG A 102 7.79 -3.88 -3.10
CA ARG A 102 7.77 -5.10 -3.93
C ARG A 102 9.11 -5.38 -4.62
N LEU A 103 9.93 -4.35 -4.82
CA LEU A 103 11.17 -4.38 -5.60
C LEU A 103 12.42 -3.98 -4.78
N LEU A 104 12.26 -3.65 -3.51
CA LEU A 104 13.33 -3.09 -2.66
C LEU A 104 14.43 -4.07 -2.22
N ASP A 105 14.63 -5.21 -2.88
CA ASP A 105 15.97 -5.81 -2.84
C ASP A 105 16.26 -6.78 -4.01
N PRO A 106 17.24 -6.49 -4.88
CA PRO A 106 17.91 -7.51 -5.68
C PRO A 106 18.50 -8.65 -4.82
N ALA A 107 18.77 -8.42 -3.53
CA ALA A 107 19.29 -9.45 -2.63
C ALA A 107 18.31 -10.59 -2.32
N TRP A 108 17.04 -10.49 -2.75
CA TRP A 108 16.16 -11.67 -2.81
C TRP A 108 16.58 -12.70 -3.88
N THR A 109 17.53 -12.35 -4.76
CA THR A 109 18.16 -13.28 -5.72
C THR A 109 19.60 -13.68 -5.39
N THR A 110 20.20 -13.13 -4.31
CA THR A 110 21.63 -13.33 -4.00
C THR A 110 21.91 -13.87 -2.59
N PHE A 111 20.90 -14.33 -1.85
CA PHE A 111 21.08 -15.12 -0.63
C PHE A 111 20.45 -16.48 -0.74
#